data_AF-A0A8T4PGQ8-F1
#
_entry.id   AF-A0A8T4PGQ8-F1
#
_cell.length_a   1.000
_cell.length_b   1.000
_cell.length_c   1.000
_cell.angle_alpha   90.00
_cell.angle_beta   90.00
_cell.angle_gamma   90.00
#
_symmetry.space_group_name_H-M   'P 1'
#
loop_
_entity.id
_entity.type
_entity.pdbx_description
1 polymer ?
#
loop_
_entity_poly.entity_id
_entity_poly.type
_entity_poly.pdbx_seq_one_letter_code
_entity_poly.pdbx_strand_id
1 'polypeptide(L)' 'MNKPKVSIVVVNHNGKNLLEALLKSISKSDYKNHEILVVDNNSTDGSREFVKKT' A
#
# COMPACT_ATOMS: atom_id res chain seq x y z
N MET A 1 -26.40 -1.85 -0.52
CA MET A 1 -25.72 -3.00 0.11
C MET A 1 -24.34 -2.54 0.57
N ASN A 2 -23.97 -2.80 1.83
CA ASN A 2 -22.64 -2.45 2.31
C ASN A 2 -21.64 -3.47 1.75
N LYS A 3 -20.69 -3.05 0.92
CA LYS A 3 -19.64 -3.93 0.40
C LYS A 3 -18.78 -4.45 1.59
N PRO A 4 -18.30 -5.69 1.63
CA PRO A 4 -17.47 -6.17 2.75
C PRO A 4 -16.17 -5.35 2.91
N LYS A 5 -15.61 -5.26 4.11
CA LYS A 5 -14.29 -4.61 4.26
C LYS A 5 -13.19 -5.54 3.76
N VAL A 6 -12.29 -5.04 2.92
CA VAL A 6 -11.14 -5.79 2.40
C VAL A 6 -9.85 -5.24 3.01
N SER A 7 -9.02 -6.10 3.58
CA SER A 7 -7.69 -5.72 4.06
C SER A 7 -6.62 -6.17 3.07
N ILE A 8 -5.85 -5.23 2.55
CA ILE A 8 -4.77 -5.47 1.60
C ILE A 8 -3.44 -5.39 2.37
N VAL A 9 -2.76 -6.52 2.54
CA VAL A 9 -1.48 -6.59 3.23
C VAL A 9 -0.35 -6.66 2.21
N VAL A 10 0.58 -5.69 2.28
CA VAL A 10 1.71 -5.57 1.36
C VAL A 10 3.00 -5.72 2.14
N VAL A 11 3.72 -6.82 1.91
CA VAL A 11 5.09 -6.98 2.43
C VAL A 11 6.04 -6.27 1.46
N ASN A 12 6.84 -5.34 1.98
CA ASN A 12 7.77 -4.53 1.18
C ASN A 12 9.20 -4.67 1.71
N HIS A 13 10.15 -4.86 0.78
CA HIS A 13 11.59 -4.80 1.05
C HIS A 13 12.30 -4.16 -0.15
N ASN A 14 12.85 -2.95 0.03
CA ASN A 14 13.55 -2.20 -1.01
C ASN A 14 12.76 -2.04 -2.34
N GLY A 15 11.44 -1.89 -2.24
CA GLY A 15 10.51 -1.87 -3.37
C GLY A 15 9.85 -0.52 -3.64
N LYS A 16 10.40 0.61 -3.20
CA LYS A 16 9.74 1.93 -3.21
C LYS A 16 8.96 2.25 -4.49
N ASN A 17 9.57 2.10 -5.66
CA ASN A 17 8.93 2.44 -6.94
C ASN A 17 7.75 1.50 -7.27
N LEU A 18 7.86 0.22 -6.90
CA LEU A 18 6.78 -0.75 -7.08
C LEU A 18 5.66 -0.48 -6.08
N LEU A 19 6.00 -0.15 -4.84
CA LEU A 19 5.05 0.23 -3.80
C LEU A 19 4.26 1.48 -4.20
N GLU A 20 4.93 2.50 -4.73
CA GLU A 20 4.28 3.70 -5.26
C GLU A 20 3.31 3.38 -6.40
N ALA A 21 3.74 2.56 -7.38
CA ALA A 21 2.90 2.16 -8.49
C ALA A 21 1.68 1.34 -8.02
N LEU A 22 1.87 0.44 -7.05
CA LEU A 22 0.81 -0.37 -6.44
C LEU A 22 -0.22 0.52 -5.74
N LEU A 23 0.21 1.44 -4.86
CA LEU A 23 -0.70 2.35 -4.15
C LEU A 23 -1.48 3.24 -5.12
N LYS A 24 -0.83 3.74 -6.18
CA LYS A 24 -1.49 4.49 -7.27
C LYS A 24 -2.49 3.64 -8.06
N SER A 25 -2.25 2.34 -8.19
CA SER A 25 -3.18 1.41 -8.84
C SER A 25 -4.40 1.16 -7.96
N ILE A 26 -4.20 0.86 -6.68
CA ILE A 26 -5.27 0.60 -5.72
C ILE A 26 -6.17 1.83 -5.55
N SER A 27 -5.61 3.05 -5.52
CA SER A 27 -6.41 4.28 -5.39
C SER A 27 -7.41 4.50 -6.54
N LYS A 28 -7.11 3.96 -7.72
CA LYS A 28 -7.98 3.99 -8.91
C LYS A 28 -9.09 2.93 -8.88
N SER A 29 -9.05 1.96 -7.96
CA SER A 29 -10.11 0.95 -7.82
C SER A 29 -11.45 1.60 -7.48
N ASP A 30 -12.53 1.08 -8.05
CA ASP A 30 -13.92 1.41 -7.75
C ASP A 30 -14.42 0.78 -6.43
N TYR A 31 -13.63 -0.11 -5.84
CA TYR A 31 -13.89 -0.72 -4.54
C TYR A 31 -13.32 0.15 -3.42
N LYS A 32 -14.16 0.93 -2.75
CA LYS A 32 -13.69 1.90 -1.72
C LYS A 32 -13.66 1.37 -0.28
N ASN A 33 -14.29 0.24 0.03
CA ASN A 33 -14.31 -0.30 1.39
C ASN A 33 -13.08 -1.18 1.68
N HIS A 34 -11.89 -0.59 1.63
CA HIS A 34 -10.64 -1.30 1.88
C HIS A 34 -9.71 -0.53 2.82
N GLU A 35 -8.78 -1.27 3.44
CA GLU A 35 -7.63 -0.72 4.14
C GLU A 35 -6.35 -1.34 3.58
N ILE A 36 -5.24 -0.62 3.67
CA ILE A 36 -3.93 -1.08 3.19
C ILE A 36 -2.97 -1.09 4.39
N LEU A 37 -2.35 -2.23 4.64
CA LEU A 37 -1.31 -2.39 5.65
C LEU A 37 0.02 -2.70 4.94
N VAL A 38 0.98 -1.79 5.05
CA VAL A 38 2.34 -2.01 4.54
C VAL A 38 3.22 -2.53 5.67
N VAL A 39 3.75 -3.75 5.49
CA VAL A 39 4.71 -4.38 6.38
C VAL A 39 6.10 -4.19 5.79
N ASP A 40 6.88 -3.29 6.37
CA ASP A 40 8.26 -3.05 5.95
C ASP A 40 9.21 -4.08 6.57
N ASN A 41 10.01 -4.74 5.74
CA ASN A 41 10.98 -5.76 6.15
C ASN A 41 12.40 -5.16 6.21
N ASN A 42 12.57 -4.07 6.98
CA ASN A 42 13.84 -3.36 7.17
C ASN A 42 14.41 -2.77 5.87
N SER A 43 13.58 -2.04 5.11
CA SER A 43 14.05 -1.41 3.87
C SER A 43 14.99 -0.24 4.15
N THR A 44 15.93 -0.01 3.22
CA THR A 44 16.90 1.10 3.26
C THR A 44 16.79 2.02 2.04
N ASP A 45 15.78 1.82 1.19
CA ASP A 45 15.55 2.53 -0.08
C ASP A 45 14.66 3.78 0.05
N GLY A 46 14.26 4.14 1.28
CA GLY A 46 13.37 5.26 1.55
C GLY A 46 11.87 4.94 1.34
N SER A 47 11.49 3.67 1.15
CA SER A 47 10.08 3.27 1.01
C SER A 47 9.26 3.55 2.27
N ARG A 48 9.87 3.45 3.46
CA ARG A 48 9.22 3.78 4.74
C ARG A 48 8.84 5.26 4.84
N GLU A 49 9.74 6.15 4.46
CA GLU A 49 9.53 7.60 4.45
C GLU A 49 8.49 8.00 3.41
N PHE A 50 8.49 7.31 2.27
CA PHE A 50 7.48 7.49 1.23
C PHE A 50 6.06 7.17 1.75
N VAL A 51 5.87 6.02 2.41
CA VAL A 51 4.56 5.63 2.96
C VAL A 51 4.06 6.62 4.00
N LYS A 52 4.93 7.13 4.90
CA LYS A 52 4.53 8.09 5.94
C LYS A 52 4.07 9.46 5.41
N LYS A 53 4.43 9.81 4.18
CA LYS A 53 4.08 11.10 3.54
C LYS A 53 2.82 11.03 2.68
N THR A 54 2.30 9.83 2.46
CA THR A 54 1.12 9.56 1.63
C THR A 54 -0.12 9.54 2.50
#